data_AF-A0A8T6F3D7-F1
#
_entry.id   AF-A0A8T6F3D7-F1
#
_cell.length_a   1.000
_cell.length_b   1.000
_cell.length_c   1.000
_cell.angle_alpha   90.00
_cell.angle_beta   90.00
_cell.angle_gamma   90.00
#
_symmetry.space_group_name_H-M   'P 1'
#
loop_
_entity.id
_entity.type
_entity.pdbx_description
1 polymer ?
#
loop_
_entity_poly.entity_id
_entity_poly.type
_entity_poly.pdbx_seq_one_letter_code
_entity_poly.pdbx_strand_id
1 'polypeptide(L)' 'MLRVGTQAPDFTLPLTSGEPFTLSEQRGRNVVLFFFPRAGTKG' A
#
# COMPACT_ATOMS: atom_id res chain seq x y z
N MET A 1 13.38 7.52 5.36
CA MET A 1 12.43 7.52 6.49
C MET A 1 11.28 8.46 6.14
N LEU A 2 10.03 7.99 6.18
CA LEU A 2 8.86 8.84 5.91
C LEU A 2 8.51 9.64 7.17
N ARG A 3 8.06 10.89 7.00
CA ARG A 3 7.64 11.79 8.09
C ARG A 3 6.18 12.15 7.91
N VAL A 4 5.47 12.44 9.00
CA VAL A 4 4.11 12.95 8.94
C VAL A 4 4.05 14.20 8.06
N GLY A 5 3.01 14.30 7.22
CA GLY A 5 2.84 15.38 6.25
C GLY A 5 3.66 15.22 4.96
N THR A 6 4.57 14.25 4.88
CA THR A 6 5.24 13.91 3.61
C THR A 6 4.23 13.25 2.70
N GLN A 7 4.17 13.67 1.44
CA GLN A 7 3.38 12.96 0.43
C GLN A 7 3.85 11.50 0.35
N ALA A 8 2.91 10.56 0.41
CA ALA A 8 3.22 9.15 0.24
C ALA A 8 3.88 8.92 -1.13
N PRO A 9 5.02 8.19 -1.21
CA PRO A 9 5.61 7.80 -2.47
C PRO A 9 4.64 6.97 -3.29
N ASP A 10 4.58 7.21 -4.59
CA ASP A 10 3.78 6.37 -5.46
C ASP A 10 4.41 4.99 -5.62
N PHE A 11 3.58 3.98 -5.79
CA PHE A 11 4.03 2.61 -6.03
C PHE A 11 2.96 1.85 -6.81
N THR A 12 3.43 0.83 -7.54
CA THR A 12 2.58 -0.17 -8.16
C THR A 12 3.01 -1.56 -7.67
N LEU A 13 2.08 -2.34 -7.13
CA LEU A 13 2.33 -3.69 -6.62
C LEU A 13 1.26 -4.66 -7.09
N PRO A 14 1.59 -5.94 -7.33
CA PRO A 14 0.58 -6.95 -7.65
C PRO A 14 -0.28 -7.27 -6.43
N LEU A 15 -1.59 -7.33 -6.65
CA LEU A 15 -2.55 -7.87 -5.68
C LEU A 15 -2.52 -9.40 -5.68
N THR A 16 -3.18 -10.02 -4.70
CA THR A 16 -3.36 -11.48 -4.66
C THR A 16 -4.08 -12.01 -5.90
N SER A 17 -4.91 -11.20 -6.55
CA SER A 17 -5.56 -11.53 -7.83
C SER A 17 -4.62 -11.51 -9.04
N GLY A 18 -3.41 -10.97 -8.90
CA GLY A 18 -2.48 -10.70 -10.01
C GLY A 18 -2.67 -9.32 -10.66
N GLU A 19 -3.78 -8.64 -10.39
CA GLU A 19 -4.03 -7.28 -10.89
C GLU A 19 -3.09 -6.26 -10.23
N PRO A 20 -2.65 -5.21 -10.96
CA PRO A 20 -1.85 -4.15 -10.37
C PRO A 20 -2.70 -3.26 -9.46
N PHE A 21 -2.11 -2.86 -8.33
CA PHE A 21 -2.59 -1.75 -7.52
C PHE A 21 -1.60 -0.60 -7.63
N THR A 22 -2.06 0.58 -8.05
CA THR A 22 -1.28 1.82 -8.08
C THR A 22 -1.83 2.82 -7.07
N LEU A 23 -0.96 3.37 -6.20
CA LEU A 23 -1.42 4.28 -5.13
C LEU A 23 -2.00 5.59 -5.70
N SER A 24 -1.38 6.18 -6.71
CA SER A 24 -1.83 7.45 -7.31
C SER A 24 -3.21 7.37 -7.96
N GLU A 25 -3.65 6.19 -8.40
CA GLU A 25 -5.01 5.97 -8.94
C GLU A 25 -6.10 6.06 -7.85
N GLN A 26 -5.73 5.96 -6.57
CA GLN A 26 -6.67 6.02 -5.44
C GLN A 26 -6.86 7.44 -4.88
N ARG A 27 -6.34 8.47 -5.56
CA ARG A 27 -6.51 9.88 -5.14
C ARG A 27 -7.99 10.24 -4.99
N GLY A 28 -8.27 11.09 -3.99
CA GLY A 28 -9.64 11.46 -3.61
C GLY A 28 -10.29 10.50 -2.59
N ARG A 29 -9.60 9.43 -2.19
CA ARG A 29 -10.02 8.50 -1.14
C ARG A 29 -9.02 8.50 0.02
N ASN A 30 -9.51 8.22 1.22
CA ASN A 30 -8.63 7.94 2.35
C ASN A 30 -8.10 6.50 2.21
N VAL A 31 -6.76 6.35 2.25
CA VAL A 31 -6.08 5.06 2.11
C VAL A 31 -5.23 4.81 3.35
N VAL A 32 -5.33 3.61 3.92
CA VAL A 32 -4.49 3.14 5.02
C VAL A 32 -3.65 1.97 4.50
N LEU A 33 -2.33 2.08 4.57
CA LEU A 33 -1.40 1.03 4.17
C LEU A 33 -0.85 0.32 5.40
N PHE A 34 -0.95 -1.01 5.42
CA PHE A 34 -0.51 -1.85 6.53
C PHE A 34 0.39 -2.96 5.99
N PHE A 35 1.54 -3.16 6.64
CA PHE A 35 2.51 -4.21 6.30
C PHE A 35 2.55 -5.24 7.42
N PHE A 36 2.62 -6.52 7.06
CA PHE A 36 2.80 -7.62 8.00
C PHE A 36 3.95 -8.53 7.53
N PRO A 37 4.66 -9.22 8.44
CA PRO A 37 5.91 -9.92 8.09
C PRO A 37 5.74 -11.08 7.12
N ARG A 38 4.67 -11.88 7.29
CA ARG A 38 4.45 -13.09 6.49
C ARG A 38 2.97 -13.47 6.45
N ALA A 39 2.50 -13.88 5.27
CA ALA A 39 1.16 -14.41 5.09
C ALA A 39 1.05 -15.85 5.62
N GLY A 40 -0.10 -16.20 6.18
CA GLY A 40 -0.41 -17.58 6.60
C GLY A 40 0.26 -18.04 7.90
N THR A 41 0.87 -17.14 8.66
CA THR A 41 1.42 -17.43 9.99
C THR A 41 0.54 -16.87 11.10
N LYS A 42 0.52 -17.52 12.27
CA LYS A 42 0.07 -16.86 13.49
C LYS A 42 1.07 -15.73 13.76
N GLY A 43 0.59 -14.49 13.68
CA GLY A 43 1.38 -13.29 13.96
C GLY A 43 1.92 -13.27 15.38
#